data_AF-A0A7S1BB16-F1
#
_entry.id   AF-A0A7S1BB16-F1
#
_cell.length_a   1.000
_cell.length_b   1.000
_cell.length_c   1.000
_cell.angle_alpha   90.00
_cell.angle_beta   90.00
_cell.angle_gamma   90.00
#
_symmetry.space_group_name_H-M   'P 1'
#
loop_
_entity.id
_entity.type
_entity.pdbx_description
1 polymer ?
#
loop_
_entity_poly.entity_id
_entity_poly.type
_entity_poly.pdbx_seq_one_letter_code
_entity_poly.pdbx_strand_id
1 'polypeptide(L)'
;MSTVGHLWLSIEIDNPVKIGMIQRAFLKVALNFISRRNKGFHYSFGDLHDKTEEDIKEGNYEKLHLSFALDHALSRLVISGEEDDLPRLGTNIPETRESVKRRKRGESGAFPGWNTRNTYTMSIWSEYIDFFLWKIVNIPGIRPFGISKIIGKQNINVMYYSVEGCSDVDGNQPHLRKDMKVFAHYEIGHLKHTEGGNTQKYINKISKTEIEDCGTIGNVMNENICFSHDLEENTS
;
A
#
# COMPACT_ATOMS: atom_id res chain seq x y z
N MET A 1 13.25 3.97 -27.02
CA MET A 1 11.96 4.18 -26.34
C MET A 1 12.14 3.73 -24.90
N SER A 2 12.13 4.62 -23.91
CA SER A 2 12.16 4.19 -22.51
C SER A 2 10.86 3.43 -22.25
N THR A 3 10.95 2.14 -21.98
CA THR A 3 9.82 1.38 -21.44
C THR A 3 9.39 2.07 -20.16
N VAL A 4 8.22 2.69 -20.18
CA VAL A 4 7.59 3.27 -18.99
C VAL A 4 7.27 2.09 -18.08
N GLY A 5 8.06 1.93 -17.01
CA GLY A 5 7.85 0.87 -16.03
C GLY A 5 6.49 1.04 -15.35
N HIS A 6 5.95 -0.07 -14.86
CA HIS A 6 4.70 -0.04 -14.09
C HIS A 6 4.90 0.72 -12.78
N LEU A 7 3.89 1.49 -12.39
CA LEU A 7 3.82 2.08 -11.06
C LEU A 7 3.14 1.09 -10.12
N TRP A 8 3.78 0.81 -9.00
CA TRP A 8 3.33 -0.14 -8.00
C TRP A 8 2.93 0.60 -6.73
N LEU A 9 1.89 0.10 -6.07
CA LEU A 9 1.52 0.42 -4.70
C LEU A 9 1.87 -0.76 -3.82
N SER A 10 2.76 -0.55 -2.85
CA SER A 10 3.13 -1.56 -1.86
C SER A 10 2.60 -1.21 -0.47
N ILE A 11 2.21 -2.23 0.27
CA ILE A 11 1.94 -2.22 1.70
C ILE A 11 3.02 -3.09 2.35
N GLU A 12 3.96 -2.46 3.06
CA GLU A 12 5.15 -3.09 3.61
C GLU A 12 5.18 -3.04 5.13
N ILE A 13 5.87 -4.02 5.72
CA ILE A 13 6.18 -4.08 7.14
C ILE A 13 7.69 -4.10 7.30
N ASP A 14 8.23 -3.20 8.12
CA ASP A 14 9.69 -3.05 8.27
C ASP A 14 10.33 -4.20 9.01
N ASN A 15 9.81 -4.55 10.19
CA ASN A 15 10.45 -5.58 11.00
C ASN A 15 9.90 -6.96 10.62
N PRO A 16 10.78 -7.98 10.52
CA PRO A 16 10.37 -9.35 10.27
C PRO A 16 9.29 -9.82 11.24
N VAL A 17 8.21 -10.34 10.68
CA VAL A 17 7.12 -10.91 11.46
C VAL A 17 7.40 -12.39 11.71
N LYS A 18 7.24 -12.82 12.97
CA LYS A 18 7.30 -14.24 13.34
C LYS A 18 6.05 -14.97 12.87
N ILE A 19 6.08 -15.47 11.64
CA ILE A 19 4.99 -16.26 11.05
C ILE A 19 5.33 -17.75 11.20
N GLY A 20 4.58 -18.46 12.04
CA GLY A 20 4.73 -19.91 12.20
C GLY A 20 4.40 -20.67 10.91
N MET A 21 4.92 -21.90 10.74
CA MET A 21 4.75 -22.68 9.51
C MET A 21 3.29 -22.85 9.07
N ILE A 22 2.39 -23.13 10.03
CA ILE A 22 0.94 -23.28 9.75
C ILE A 22 0.33 -21.95 9.29
N GLN A 23 0.65 -20.84 9.97
CA GLN A 23 0.19 -19.51 9.59
C GLN A 23 0.69 -19.12 8.21
N ARG A 24 1.95 -19.45 7.89
CA ARG A 24 2.56 -19.19 6.59
C ARG A 24 1.87 -19.97 5.48
N ALA A 25 1.59 -21.26 5.69
CA ALA A 25 0.86 -22.08 4.72
C ALA A 25 -0.53 -21.50 4.45
N PHE A 26 -1.23 -21.08 5.50
CA PHE A 26 -2.53 -20.46 5.40
C PHE A 26 -2.51 -19.10 4.69
N LEU A 27 -1.59 -18.21 5.05
CA LEU A 27 -1.40 -16.92 4.37
C LEU A 27 -1.06 -17.12 2.90
N LYS A 28 -0.21 -18.10 2.55
CA LYS A 28 0.08 -18.45 1.15
C LYS A 28 -1.19 -18.81 0.38
N VAL A 29 -2.09 -19.60 0.95
CA VAL A 29 -3.37 -19.95 0.31
C VAL A 29 -4.23 -18.70 0.09
N ALA A 30 -4.36 -17.84 1.10
CA ALA A 30 -5.13 -16.59 1.00
C ALA A 30 -4.53 -15.63 -0.04
N LEU A 31 -3.20 -15.46 -0.04
CA LEU A 31 -2.49 -14.61 -0.99
C LEU A 31 -2.54 -15.15 -2.42
N ASN A 32 -2.46 -16.48 -2.59
CA ASN A 32 -2.65 -17.11 -3.91
C ASN A 32 -4.10 -16.97 -4.43
N PHE A 33 -5.08 -16.88 -3.53
CA PHE A 33 -6.45 -16.55 -3.94
C PHE A 33 -6.54 -15.09 -4.40
N ILE A 34 -5.92 -14.17 -3.66
CA ILE A 34 -5.87 -12.74 -4.01
C ILE A 34 -5.12 -12.53 -5.34
N SER A 35 -4.00 -13.21 -5.55
CA SER A 35 -3.19 -13.10 -6.79
C SER A 35 -3.99 -13.52 -8.02
N ARG A 36 -4.76 -14.60 -7.93
CA ARG A 36 -5.64 -15.06 -9.02
C ARG A 36 -6.76 -14.08 -9.37
N ARG A 37 -7.14 -13.20 -8.44
CA ARG A 37 -8.23 -12.22 -8.61
C ARG A 37 -7.73 -10.85 -9.07
N ASN A 38 -6.44 -10.56 -8.88
CA ASN A 38 -5.87 -9.25 -9.10
C ASN A 38 -4.63 -9.39 -9.99
N LYS A 39 -4.79 -8.98 -11.26
CA LYS A 39 -3.67 -8.84 -12.18
C LYS A 39 -2.65 -7.87 -11.59
N GLY A 40 -1.36 -8.21 -11.69
CA GLY A 40 -0.32 -7.38 -11.09
C GLY A 40 -0.27 -7.38 -9.59
N PHE A 41 -0.61 -8.51 -8.96
CA PHE A 41 -0.42 -8.69 -7.54
C PHE A 41 0.88 -9.46 -7.26
N HIS A 42 1.77 -8.83 -6.51
CA HIS A 42 3.00 -9.42 -6.01
C HIS A 42 2.98 -9.45 -4.49
N TYR A 43 3.63 -10.44 -3.89
CA TYR A 43 3.83 -10.45 -2.45
C TYR A 43 5.15 -11.14 -2.09
N SER A 44 5.74 -10.69 -1.00
CA SER A 44 6.90 -11.35 -0.41
C SER A 44 6.67 -11.51 1.08
N PHE A 45 7.14 -12.64 1.64
CA PHE A 45 7.13 -12.84 3.09
C PHE A 45 8.36 -12.23 3.78
N GLY A 46 9.21 -11.55 3.01
CA GLY A 46 10.52 -11.09 3.43
C GLY A 46 11.53 -12.23 3.48
N ASP A 47 12.74 -11.94 3.00
CA ASP A 47 13.85 -12.89 2.97
C ASP A 47 15.07 -12.42 3.76
N LEU A 48 14.97 -11.29 4.48
CA LEU A 48 16.07 -10.70 5.27
C LEU A 48 16.85 -11.70 6.15
N HIS A 49 16.19 -12.67 6.77
CA HIS A 49 16.84 -13.70 7.59
C HIS A 49 17.74 -14.68 6.83
N ASP A 50 17.53 -14.82 5.52
CA ASP A 50 18.28 -15.71 4.63
C ASP A 50 19.38 -14.97 3.86
N LYS A 51 19.57 -13.66 4.14
CA LYS A 51 20.48 -12.78 3.41
C LYS A 51 21.75 -12.51 4.20
N THR A 52 22.86 -12.40 3.48
CA THR A 52 24.12 -11.94 4.07
C THR A 52 24.07 -10.43 4.34
N GLU A 53 24.98 -9.92 5.17
CA GLU A 53 25.11 -8.47 5.37
C GLU A 53 25.40 -7.72 4.05
N GLU A 54 26.16 -8.34 3.14
CA GLU A 54 26.46 -7.78 1.82
C GLU A 54 25.20 -7.74 0.95
N ASP A 55 24.38 -8.80 0.94
CA ASP A 55 23.11 -8.80 0.21
C ASP A 55 22.17 -7.68 0.70
N ILE A 56 22.13 -7.45 2.01
CA ILE A 56 21.31 -6.38 2.61
C ILE A 56 21.84 -5.01 2.16
N LYS A 57 23.16 -4.80 2.24
CA LYS A 57 23.81 -3.55 1.85
C LYS A 57 23.65 -3.25 0.36
N GLU A 58 23.70 -4.26 -0.49
CA GLU A 58 23.49 -4.15 -1.94
C GLU A 58 22.02 -4.10 -2.34
N GLY A 59 21.08 -4.24 -1.39
CA GLY A 59 19.65 -4.23 -1.69
C GLY A 59 19.13 -5.49 -2.39
N ASN A 60 19.84 -6.61 -2.31
CA ASN A 60 19.49 -7.92 -2.88
C ASN A 60 18.46 -8.69 -2.02
N TYR A 61 17.43 -8.01 -1.52
CA TYR A 61 16.43 -8.59 -0.62
C TYR A 61 15.05 -7.98 -0.83
N GLU A 62 14.02 -8.65 -0.32
CA GLU A 62 12.65 -8.14 -0.22
C GLU A 62 12.24 -8.05 1.25
N LYS A 63 11.48 -7.02 1.61
CA LYS A 63 10.77 -7.01 2.91
C LYS A 63 9.46 -7.79 2.80
N LEU A 64 8.83 -8.03 3.94
CA LEU A 64 7.44 -8.50 4.00
C LEU A 64 6.52 -7.44 3.40
N HIS A 65 5.87 -7.75 2.28
CA HIS A 65 5.00 -6.79 1.60
C HIS A 65 3.93 -7.43 0.71
N LEU A 66 2.91 -6.62 0.41
CA LEU A 66 1.92 -6.84 -0.64
C LEU A 66 1.99 -5.70 -1.64
N SER A 67 2.19 -6.00 -2.92
CA SER A 67 2.30 -5.00 -3.97
C SER A 67 1.26 -5.21 -5.06
N PHE A 68 0.76 -4.11 -5.60
CA PHE A 68 -0.20 -4.10 -6.69
C PHE A 68 0.24 -3.14 -7.78
N ALA A 69 0.20 -3.57 -9.04
CA ALA A 69 0.31 -2.67 -10.17
C ALA A 69 -0.87 -1.69 -10.12
N LEU A 70 -0.54 -0.41 -9.98
CA LEU A 70 -1.48 0.61 -9.52
C LEU A 70 -2.66 0.76 -10.49
N ASP A 71 -2.38 0.75 -11.80
CA ASP A 71 -3.38 0.84 -12.85
C ASP A 71 -4.36 -0.34 -12.84
N HIS A 72 -3.99 -1.50 -12.33
CA HIS A 72 -4.88 -2.66 -12.13
C HIS A 72 -5.59 -2.65 -10.77
N ALA A 73 -4.93 -2.13 -9.73
CA ALA A 73 -5.45 -2.11 -8.37
C ALA A 73 -6.63 -1.14 -8.20
N LEU A 74 -6.53 0.05 -8.81
CA LEU A 74 -7.42 1.17 -8.55
C LEU A 74 -8.89 0.87 -8.85
N SER A 75 -9.74 1.20 -7.87
CA SER A 75 -11.20 1.12 -7.99
C SER A 75 -11.76 2.20 -8.92
N ARG A 76 -11.17 3.41 -8.87
CA ARG A 76 -11.40 4.51 -9.80
C ARG A 76 -10.09 5.19 -10.18
N LEU A 77 -9.98 5.61 -11.44
CA LEU A 77 -8.88 6.39 -12.00
C LEU A 77 -9.45 7.40 -13.01
N VAL A 78 -9.16 8.68 -12.79
CA VAL A 78 -9.40 9.75 -13.76
C VAL A 78 -8.08 10.41 -14.08
N ILE A 79 -7.84 10.62 -15.36
CA ILE A 79 -6.63 11.26 -15.90
C ILE A 79 -7.10 12.59 -16.48
N SER A 80 -6.68 13.69 -15.87
CA SER A 80 -7.04 15.05 -16.28
C SER A 80 -5.81 15.70 -16.91
N GLY A 81 -5.98 16.35 -18.05
CA GLY A 81 -4.95 17.20 -18.67
C GLY A 81 -4.73 18.50 -17.88
N GLU A 82 -3.78 19.32 -18.34
CA GLU A 82 -3.41 20.58 -17.68
C GLU A 82 -4.57 21.59 -17.60
N GLU A 83 -5.49 21.56 -18.57
CA GLU A 83 -6.63 22.49 -18.70
C GLU A 83 -7.97 21.88 -18.25
N ASP A 84 -7.97 20.62 -17.79
CA ASP A 84 -9.20 19.94 -17.39
C ASP A 84 -9.58 20.28 -15.93
N ASP A 85 -10.88 20.35 -15.64
CA ASP A 85 -11.38 20.46 -14.27
C ASP A 85 -11.08 19.18 -13.48
N LEU A 86 -10.41 19.34 -12.34
CA LEU A 86 -10.06 18.19 -11.49
C LEU A 86 -11.30 17.62 -10.76
N PRO A 87 -11.45 16.29 -10.68
CA PRO A 87 -12.50 15.68 -9.88
C PRO A 87 -12.41 16.10 -8.41
N ARG A 88 -13.56 16.45 -7.82
CA ARG A 88 -13.64 16.83 -6.41
C ARG A 88 -13.43 15.62 -5.49
N LEU A 89 -12.37 15.65 -4.67
CA LEU A 89 -12.11 14.63 -3.65
C LEU A 89 -13.23 14.58 -2.60
N GLY A 90 -13.45 13.40 -2.02
CA GLY A 90 -14.54 13.13 -1.09
C GLY A 90 -15.91 12.95 -1.75
N THR A 91 -15.98 13.05 -3.08
CA THR A 91 -17.17 12.73 -3.88
C THR A 91 -16.94 11.52 -4.77
N ASN A 92 -17.94 11.15 -5.59
CA ASN A 92 -17.79 10.04 -6.53
C ASN A 92 -16.82 10.42 -7.66
N ILE A 93 -15.70 9.69 -7.77
CA ILE A 93 -14.72 9.87 -8.85
C ILE A 93 -15.29 9.28 -10.15
N PRO A 94 -15.47 10.09 -11.22
CA PRO A 94 -16.23 9.71 -12.40
C PRO A 94 -15.42 8.81 -13.35
N GLU A 95 -15.50 7.49 -13.14
CA GLU A 95 -15.04 6.47 -14.11
C GLU A 95 -16.16 5.44 -14.34
N THR A 96 -16.43 5.10 -15.59
CA THR A 96 -17.46 4.11 -15.93
C THR A 96 -17.04 2.70 -15.54
N ARG A 97 -18.00 1.83 -15.22
CA ARG A 97 -17.71 0.43 -14.85
C ARG A 97 -17.02 -0.32 -16.00
N GLU A 98 -17.38 0.00 -17.23
CA GLU A 98 -16.80 -0.55 -18.44
C GLU A 98 -15.33 -0.13 -18.56
N SER A 99 -15.02 1.15 -18.37
CA SER A 99 -13.64 1.66 -18.37
C SER A 99 -12.78 0.96 -17.31
N VAL A 100 -13.26 0.88 -16.06
CA VAL A 100 -12.60 0.15 -14.97
C VAL A 100 -12.30 -1.29 -15.39
N LYS A 101 -13.29 -2.02 -15.95
CA LYS A 101 -13.11 -3.41 -16.37
C LYS A 101 -12.06 -3.55 -17.47
N ARG A 102 -12.07 -2.68 -18.48
CA ARG A 102 -11.10 -2.70 -19.59
C ARG A 102 -9.68 -2.44 -19.08
N ARG A 103 -9.51 -1.42 -18.23
CA ARG A 103 -8.22 -1.09 -17.59
C ARG A 103 -7.71 -2.24 -16.74
N LYS A 104 -8.52 -2.79 -15.84
CA LYS A 104 -8.11 -3.89 -14.97
C LYS A 104 -7.72 -5.17 -15.72
N ARG A 105 -8.26 -5.41 -16.92
CA ARG A 105 -7.83 -6.52 -17.80
C ARG A 105 -6.51 -6.25 -18.54
N GLY A 106 -6.04 -5.00 -18.56
CA GLY A 106 -4.90 -4.57 -19.36
C GLY A 106 -5.22 -4.55 -20.85
N GLU A 107 -6.44 -4.16 -21.21
CA GLU A 107 -6.85 -4.04 -22.61
C GLU A 107 -6.07 -2.90 -23.29
N SER A 108 -5.57 -3.14 -24.51
CA SER A 108 -4.77 -2.15 -25.24
C SER A 108 -5.51 -0.82 -25.39
N GLY A 109 -4.84 0.28 -25.07
CA GLY A 109 -5.40 1.64 -25.10
C GLY A 109 -6.39 1.95 -23.96
N ALA A 110 -6.69 1.02 -23.05
CA ALA A 110 -7.53 1.31 -21.88
C ALA A 110 -6.83 2.16 -20.82
N PHE A 111 -5.50 2.16 -20.82
CA PHE A 111 -4.67 3.01 -19.97
C PHE A 111 -3.51 3.58 -20.81
N PRO A 112 -3.38 4.92 -20.93
CA PRO A 112 -2.35 5.55 -21.76
C PRO A 112 -0.96 5.54 -21.11
N GLY A 113 -0.84 5.09 -19.86
CA GLY A 113 0.41 5.11 -19.11
C GLY A 113 0.53 6.29 -18.15
N TRP A 114 1.55 6.19 -17.29
CA TRP A 114 1.92 7.24 -16.34
C TRP A 114 2.82 8.29 -17.01
N ASN A 115 2.58 9.57 -16.74
CA ASN A 115 3.41 10.69 -17.17
C ASN A 115 3.36 11.84 -16.15
N THR A 116 4.19 12.85 -16.34
CA THR A 116 4.33 13.98 -15.39
C THR A 116 3.49 15.22 -15.77
N ARG A 117 2.75 15.18 -16.87
CA ARG A 117 1.93 16.31 -17.34
C ARG A 117 0.48 16.20 -16.90
N ASN A 118 -0.04 14.98 -16.83
CA ASN A 118 -1.41 14.74 -16.43
C ASN A 118 -1.55 14.68 -14.91
N THR A 119 -2.70 15.13 -14.41
CA THR A 119 -3.11 14.93 -13.02
C THR A 119 -3.92 13.65 -12.90
N TYR A 120 -3.53 12.79 -11.95
CA TYR A 120 -4.17 11.50 -11.71
C TYR A 120 -4.99 11.56 -10.43
N THR A 121 -6.32 11.44 -10.56
CA THR A 121 -7.22 11.29 -9.40
C THR A 121 -7.56 9.82 -9.22
N MET A 122 -7.18 9.28 -8.07
CA MET A 122 -7.16 7.85 -7.80
C MET A 122 -8.03 7.51 -6.60
N SER A 123 -8.74 6.38 -6.67
CA SER A 123 -9.40 5.78 -5.51
C SER A 123 -9.04 4.31 -5.43
N ILE A 124 -8.56 3.89 -4.27
CA ILE A 124 -8.42 2.49 -3.91
C ILE A 124 -9.47 2.11 -2.89
N TRP A 125 -10.13 0.98 -3.12
CA TRP A 125 -11.03 0.39 -2.16
C TRP A 125 -10.57 -1.03 -1.88
N SER A 126 -10.47 -1.37 -0.59
CA SER A 126 -10.05 -2.69 -0.14
C SER A 126 -11.24 -3.43 0.46
N GLU A 127 -11.53 -4.61 -0.07
CA GLU A 127 -12.51 -5.52 0.53
C GLU A 127 -11.95 -6.24 1.75
N TYR A 128 -10.63 -6.27 1.91
CA TYR A 128 -9.94 -7.23 2.77
C TYR A 128 -9.30 -6.59 4.00
N ILE A 129 -9.13 -5.27 3.99
CA ILE A 129 -8.50 -4.52 5.07
C ILE A 129 -9.40 -3.34 5.41
N ASP A 130 -9.86 -3.31 6.66
CA ASP A 130 -10.52 -2.17 7.26
C ASP A 130 -9.51 -1.46 8.15
N PHE A 131 -8.90 -0.40 7.64
CA PHE A 131 -7.92 0.39 8.40
C PHE A 131 -8.56 1.15 9.56
N PHE A 132 -9.86 1.47 9.49
CA PHE A 132 -10.55 2.19 10.56
C PHE A 132 -10.77 1.29 11.77
N LEU A 133 -11.17 0.04 11.54
CA LEU A 133 -11.29 -0.98 12.58
C LEU A 133 -9.99 -1.71 12.87
N TRP A 134 -8.93 -1.44 12.11
CA TRP A 134 -7.63 -2.11 12.14
C TRP A 134 -7.76 -3.64 12.03
N LYS A 135 -8.57 -4.12 11.09
CA LYS A 135 -8.92 -5.54 10.92
C LYS A 135 -8.75 -6.03 9.48
N ILE A 136 -8.35 -7.29 9.37
CA ILE A 136 -8.54 -8.08 8.17
C ILE A 136 -9.98 -8.59 8.16
N VAL A 137 -10.68 -8.40 7.04
CA VAL A 137 -12.10 -8.69 6.86
C VAL A 137 -12.33 -9.44 5.54
N ASN A 138 -13.51 -10.06 5.38
CA ASN A 138 -13.98 -10.68 4.12
C ASN A 138 -13.05 -11.69 3.42
N ILE A 139 -12.12 -12.34 4.14
CA ILE A 139 -11.37 -13.46 3.56
C ILE A 139 -12.22 -14.73 3.64
N PRO A 140 -12.46 -15.43 2.51
CA PRO A 140 -13.30 -16.63 2.50
C PRO A 140 -12.86 -17.70 3.51
N GLY A 141 -13.79 -18.16 4.34
CA GLY A 141 -13.53 -19.18 5.36
C GLY A 141 -12.78 -18.70 6.61
N ILE A 142 -12.44 -17.41 6.69
CA ILE A 142 -11.72 -16.82 7.84
C ILE A 142 -12.61 -15.80 8.54
N ARG A 143 -12.73 -15.91 9.87
CA ARG A 143 -13.38 -14.87 10.66
C ARG A 143 -12.54 -13.61 10.69
N PRO A 144 -13.14 -12.40 10.65
CA PRO A 144 -12.39 -11.16 10.79
C PRO A 144 -11.47 -11.14 12.02
N PHE A 145 -10.27 -10.60 11.87
CA PHE A 145 -9.27 -10.54 12.94
C PHE A 145 -8.41 -9.28 12.84
N GLY A 146 -7.86 -8.82 13.97
CA GLY A 146 -7.06 -7.58 14.01
C GLY A 146 -5.75 -7.71 13.24
N ILE A 147 -5.38 -6.67 12.50
CA ILE A 147 -4.13 -6.60 11.71
C ILE A 147 -2.91 -6.88 12.61
N SER A 148 -2.94 -6.38 13.85
CA SER A 148 -1.89 -6.60 14.84
C SER A 148 -1.63 -8.05 15.24
N LYS A 149 -2.56 -8.98 14.96
CA LYS A 149 -2.30 -10.41 15.16
C LYS A 149 -1.29 -10.97 14.16
N ILE A 150 -1.12 -10.31 13.02
CA ILE A 150 -0.09 -10.64 12.03
C ILE A 150 1.14 -9.78 12.33
N ILE A 151 1.02 -8.46 12.22
CA ILE A 151 2.20 -7.58 12.16
C ILE A 151 2.72 -7.13 13.53
N GLY A 152 2.04 -7.51 14.62
CA GLY A 152 2.30 -6.99 15.95
C GLY A 152 1.82 -5.55 16.09
N LYS A 153 2.56 -4.73 16.84
CA LYS A 153 2.24 -3.32 17.06
C LYS A 153 3.01 -2.37 16.12
N GLN A 154 3.39 -2.84 14.94
CA GLN A 154 4.17 -2.03 14.01
C GLN A 154 3.27 -1.10 13.19
N ASN A 155 3.88 -0.06 12.64
CA ASN A 155 3.31 0.76 11.58
C ASN A 155 3.24 -0.03 10.27
N ILE A 156 2.42 0.45 9.34
CA ILE A 156 2.31 -0.05 7.97
C ILE A 156 2.92 1.00 7.05
N ASN A 157 3.86 0.61 6.20
CA ASN A 157 4.40 1.49 5.18
C ASN A 157 3.62 1.35 3.89
N VAL A 158 3.26 2.46 3.27
CA VAL A 158 2.62 2.52 1.97
C VAL A 158 3.53 3.23 0.99
N MET A 159 3.96 2.53 -0.05
CA MET A 159 4.98 3.02 -0.98
C MET A 159 4.45 3.03 -2.41
N TYR A 160 4.80 4.08 -3.15
CA TYR A 160 4.62 4.16 -4.60
C TYR A 160 5.99 4.08 -5.25
N TYR A 161 6.21 3.13 -6.14
CA TYR A 161 7.53 2.89 -6.74
C TYR A 161 7.41 2.24 -8.12
N SER A 162 8.49 2.28 -8.89
CA SER A 162 8.66 1.46 -10.10
C SER A 162 9.78 0.46 -9.89
N VAL A 163 9.74 -0.67 -10.60
CA VAL A 163 10.81 -1.68 -10.60
C VAL A 163 11.53 -1.65 -11.95
N GLU A 164 12.85 -1.52 -11.92
CA GLU A 164 13.66 -1.58 -13.15
C GLU A 164 13.62 -2.98 -13.77
N GLY A 165 13.52 -3.06 -15.10
CA GLY A 165 13.45 -4.33 -15.83
C GLY A 165 12.09 -5.06 -15.76
N CYS A 166 11.17 -4.63 -14.90
CA CYS A 166 9.82 -5.19 -14.80
C CYS A 166 8.93 -4.65 -15.95
N SER A 167 8.93 -5.36 -17.08
CA SER A 167 8.09 -5.03 -18.24
C SER A 167 6.70 -5.71 -18.19
N ASP A 168 6.60 -6.85 -17.51
CA ASP A 168 5.36 -7.61 -17.35
C ASP A 168 4.82 -7.46 -15.93
N VAL A 169 3.56 -7.01 -15.85
CA VAL A 169 2.80 -6.86 -14.61
C VAL A 169 2.59 -8.20 -13.91
N ASP A 170 2.47 -9.30 -14.65
CA ASP A 170 2.24 -10.64 -14.11
C ASP A 170 3.54 -11.45 -13.94
N GLY A 171 4.70 -10.81 -14.13
CA GLY A 171 5.99 -11.42 -13.91
C GLY A 171 6.18 -11.79 -12.43
N ASN A 172 6.62 -13.01 -12.16
CA ASN A 172 7.05 -13.44 -10.82
C ASN A 172 8.46 -12.90 -10.47
N GLN A 173 8.84 -11.75 -11.01
CA GLN A 173 10.15 -11.16 -10.73
C GLN A 173 10.15 -10.59 -9.31
N PRO A 174 11.17 -10.85 -8.49
CA PRO A 174 11.29 -10.23 -7.18
C PRO A 174 11.38 -8.71 -7.26
N HIS A 175 10.79 -8.02 -6.30
CA HIS A 175 10.88 -6.57 -6.12
C HIS A 175 12.04 -6.25 -5.16
N LEU A 176 13.26 -6.50 -5.62
CA LEU A 176 14.46 -6.26 -4.81
C LEU A 176 14.63 -4.76 -4.54
N ARG A 177 15.13 -4.41 -3.35
CA ARG A 177 15.32 -3.01 -2.96
C ARG A 177 16.18 -2.20 -3.91
N LYS A 178 17.24 -2.80 -4.45
CA LYS A 178 18.12 -2.13 -5.42
C LYS A 178 17.45 -1.78 -6.74
N ASP A 179 16.41 -2.53 -7.12
CA ASP A 179 15.71 -2.36 -8.40
C ASP A 179 14.49 -1.43 -8.24
N MET A 180 14.17 -1.00 -7.01
CA MET A 180 13.03 -0.14 -6.71
C MET A 180 13.43 1.33 -6.79
N LYS A 181 12.70 2.08 -7.61
CA LYS A 181 12.71 3.55 -7.60
C LYS A 181 11.47 4.06 -6.87
N VAL A 182 11.65 4.55 -5.65
CA VAL A 182 10.56 5.04 -4.79
C VAL A 182 10.20 6.48 -5.15
N PHE A 183 8.92 6.75 -5.33
CA PHE A 183 8.38 8.08 -5.63
C PHE A 183 7.69 8.72 -4.43
N ALA A 184 7.05 7.92 -3.58
CA ALA A 184 6.41 8.38 -2.36
C ALA A 184 6.37 7.27 -1.31
N HIS A 185 6.50 7.66 -0.05
CA HIS A 185 6.47 6.75 1.10
C HIS A 185 5.68 7.38 2.25
N TYR A 186 4.61 6.70 2.63
CA TYR A 186 3.74 7.07 3.73
C TYR A 186 3.79 6.00 4.81
N GLU A 187 3.57 6.41 6.04
CA GLU A 187 3.38 5.52 7.17
C GLU A 187 1.94 5.66 7.67
N ILE A 188 1.30 4.52 7.91
CA ILE A 188 -0.03 4.40 8.52
C ILE A 188 0.13 3.76 9.90
N GLY A 189 -0.33 4.48 10.91
CA GLY A 189 -0.37 4.02 12.29
C GLY A 189 -1.76 4.11 12.87
N HIS A 190 -2.06 3.24 13.83
CA HIS A 190 -3.32 3.26 14.57
C HIS A 190 -3.08 3.53 16.06
N LEU A 191 -3.85 4.46 16.63
CA LEU A 191 -3.70 4.99 17.99
C LEU A 191 -3.49 3.91 19.06
N LYS A 192 -4.26 2.82 19.00
CA LYS A 192 -4.24 1.73 20.00
C LYS A 192 -3.42 0.50 19.59
N HIS A 193 -2.91 0.48 18.37
CA HIS A 193 -2.42 -0.75 17.74
C HIS A 193 -1.04 -0.58 17.09
N THR A 194 -0.50 0.63 17.07
CA THR A 194 0.82 0.95 16.56
C THR A 194 1.68 1.56 17.66
N GLU A 195 2.92 1.10 17.74
CA GLU A 195 3.98 1.56 18.62
C GLU A 195 5.23 1.83 17.78
N GLY A 196 5.77 3.04 17.88
CA GLY A 196 6.96 3.46 17.15
C GLY A 196 6.66 4.03 15.75
N GLY A 197 7.71 4.19 14.94
CA GLY A 197 7.62 4.85 13.63
C GLY A 197 7.42 6.37 13.73
N ASN A 198 7.28 7.00 12.58
CA ASN A 198 7.03 8.44 12.47
C ASN A 198 5.59 8.81 12.86
N THR A 199 4.63 7.88 12.72
CA THR A 199 3.23 8.09 13.14
C THR A 199 3.08 8.22 14.65
N GLN A 200 3.96 7.63 15.45
CA GLN A 200 3.93 7.76 16.91
C GLN A 200 4.02 9.22 17.37
N LYS A 201 4.79 10.05 16.65
CA LYS A 201 4.93 11.48 16.97
C LYS A 201 3.58 12.20 16.89
N TYR A 202 2.78 11.87 15.88
CA TYR A 202 1.44 12.42 15.66
C TYR A 202 0.43 11.84 16.66
N ILE A 203 0.47 10.53 16.90
CA ILE A 203 -0.34 9.85 17.91
C ILE A 203 -0.16 10.49 19.29
N ASN A 204 1.10 10.74 19.68
CA ASN A 204 1.42 11.36 20.97
C ASN A 204 0.93 12.82 21.05
N LYS A 205 0.88 13.54 19.93
CA LYS A 205 0.39 14.91 19.87
C LYS A 205 -1.14 14.94 20.09
N ILE A 206 -1.88 14.10 19.37
CA ILE A 206 -3.35 13.99 19.50
C ILE A 206 -3.74 13.59 20.92
N SER A 207 -3.07 12.57 21.46
CA SER A 207 -3.34 12.08 22.83
C SER A 207 -3.15 13.16 23.90
N LYS A 208 -2.20 14.10 23.70
CA LYS A 208 -2.00 15.23 24.63
C LYS A 208 -3.13 16.26 24.53
N THR A 209 -3.53 16.61 23.30
CA THR A 209 -4.63 17.56 23.07
C THR A 209 -5.95 17.05 23.66
N GLU A 210 -6.27 15.75 23.50
CA GLU A 210 -7.49 15.16 24.06
C GLU A 210 -7.51 15.19 25.60
N ILE A 211 -6.35 15.09 26.26
CA ILE A 211 -6.23 15.18 27.72
C ILE A 211 -6.46 16.63 28.19
N GLU A 212 -6.05 17.62 27.41
CA GLU A 212 -6.24 19.05 27.72
C GLU A 212 -7.68 19.51 27.45
N ASP A 213 -8.34 18.97 26.42
CA ASP A 213 -9.72 19.33 26.03
C ASP A 213 -10.84 18.56 26.76
N CYS A 214 -10.51 17.58 27.62
CA CYS A 214 -11.49 16.87 28.45
C CYS A 214 -12.24 17.76 29.49
N GLY A 215 -12.07 19.08 29.46
CA GLY A 215 -12.95 20.05 30.11
C GLY A 215 -14.28 20.30 29.36
N THR A 216 -14.42 19.91 28.09
CA THR A 216 -15.66 20.14 27.32
C THR A 216 -15.91 19.02 26.31
N ILE A 217 -16.85 18.12 26.60
CA ILE A 217 -17.20 16.98 25.74
C ILE A 217 -17.96 17.48 24.51
N GLY A 218 -17.27 17.57 23.38
CA GLY A 218 -17.87 17.64 22.04
C GLY A 218 -17.28 16.52 21.19
N ASN A 219 -18.14 15.75 20.51
CA ASN A 219 -17.79 14.65 19.60
C ASN A 219 -16.73 15.06 18.57
N VAL A 220 -15.45 14.90 18.89
CA VAL A 220 -14.39 14.87 17.88
C VAL A 220 -14.43 13.46 17.29
N MET A 221 -14.66 13.40 15.97
CA MET A 221 -14.74 12.13 15.25
C MET A 221 -13.50 11.28 15.50
N ASN A 222 -13.73 9.97 15.65
CA ASN A 222 -12.77 8.88 15.85
C ASN A 222 -11.62 8.88 14.81
N GLU A 223 -10.65 9.78 14.90
CA GLU A 223 -9.44 9.72 14.08
C GLU A 223 -8.45 8.73 14.70
N ASN A 224 -8.79 7.44 14.62
CA ASN A 224 -7.93 6.36 15.14
C ASN A 224 -6.70 6.09 14.26
N ILE A 225 -6.61 6.71 13.08
CA ILE A 225 -5.53 6.49 12.10
C ILE A 225 -4.72 7.77 11.95
N CYS A 226 -3.40 7.65 12.01
CA CYS A 226 -2.45 8.71 11.71
C CYS A 226 -1.69 8.38 10.43
N PHE A 227 -1.47 9.39 9.59
CA PHE A 227 -0.59 9.32 8.43
C PHE A 227 0.62 10.19 8.66
N SER A 228 1.82 9.70 8.37
CA SER A 228 2.99 10.54 8.19
C SER A 228 3.59 10.33 6.82
N HIS A 229 4.11 11.40 6.22
CA HIS A 229 4.83 11.35 4.96
C HIS A 229 6.28 11.69 5.24
N ASP A 230 7.18 10.78 4.91
CA ASP A 230 8.60 11.05 4.99
C ASP A 230 9.04 11.64 3.66
N LEU A 231 9.28 12.95 3.66
CA LEU A 231 10.10 13.57 2.63
C LEU A 231 11.54 13.21 2.96
N GLU A 232 11.98 12.01 2.58
CA GLU A 232 13.41 11.81 2.40
C GLU A 232 13.83 12.76 1.26
N GLU A 233 14.54 13.82 1.61
CA GLU A 233 15.32 14.58 0.64
C GLU A 233 16.30 13.58 0.03
N ASN A 234 15.92 13.04 -1.14
CA ASN A 234 16.82 12.27 -1.99
C ASN A 234 17.95 13.20 -2.40
N THR A 235 18.97 13.32 -1.56
CA THR A 235 20.28 13.85 -1.94
C THR A 235 20.92 12.78 -2.82
N SER A 236 20.56 12.82 -4.09
CA SER A 236 21.31 12.20 -5.19
C SER A 236 22.67 12.88 -5.35
#